data_AF-A0A1V6T352-F1
#
_entry.id   AF-A0A1V6T352-F1
#
_cell.length_a   1.000
_cell.length_b   1.000
_cell.length_c   1.000
_cell.angle_alpha   90.00
_cell.angle_beta   90.00
_cell.angle_gamma   90.00
#
_symmetry.space_group_name_H-M   'P 1'
#
loop_
_entity.id
_entity.type
_entity.pdbx_description
1 polymer ?
#
loop_
_entity_poly.entity_id
_entity_poly.type
_entity_poly.pdbx_seq_one_letter_code
_entity_poly.pdbx_strand_id
1 'polypeptide(L)'
;MMCSYQMFLPYCLSIPPASPNSASHSDHSRSPIHPRPRGSFLGYPIVPNSPLTCWECESARTGCPPSLIMAESLVDLSLDAPSDLQDIPDMATQLIPPPEGTYPDKNTLLAAVQAHGKTHGYNVVVKSSSTPTEKKPGRTAKVWLRCDRGGHYRPRNGLTEETRKRRRTSRLMDCPFMLVAAGTPGIWTLTVLNPTHNHGPIVEKPRQIPQHKVRKGQLPAVPYDWPHDASFTPYTTALVIIDMQKDFCAPGGYMEFQGYDISAARILIPKLQQLLHAFRSGGFPVYHTREGHRPDLSTLSSRERYRSCNNSTGLGIGSQGPMGRLLIRGELGHDTVDELYPLPNEPIIDKPGRGAFAHTDFELLLRNKGIKNLVIAGVTTDVCVSTTMREANDRGFDCVLLEDGSAAAEPALHTGTLESVKMEGGIFGSVAKLEDVIHAVDNFKAVTMKKLAPQLTG
;
A
#
# COMPACT_ATOMS: atom_id res chain seq x y z
N MET A 1 -27.78 -14.94 59.03
CA MET A 1 -28.98 -15.74 58.68
C MET A 1 -28.61 -16.72 57.59
N MET A 2 -29.18 -17.93 57.61
CA MET A 2 -29.00 -18.92 56.53
C MET A 2 -29.90 -18.57 55.34
N CYS A 3 -29.48 -18.95 54.13
CA CYS A 3 -30.39 -19.20 53.02
C CYS A 3 -29.94 -20.51 52.34
N SER A 4 -30.91 -21.35 51.97
CA SER A 4 -30.66 -22.80 51.82
C SER A 4 -30.62 -23.25 50.36
N TYR A 5 -29.78 -24.25 50.09
CA TYR A 5 -29.89 -25.08 48.89
C TYR A 5 -31.24 -25.79 48.85
N GLN A 6 -31.81 -25.94 47.65
CA GLN A 6 -32.91 -26.88 47.42
C GLN A 6 -32.73 -27.56 46.06
N MET A 7 -32.48 -28.87 46.10
CA MET A 7 -32.34 -29.73 44.91
C MET A 7 -33.72 -30.23 44.46
N PHE A 8 -33.86 -30.49 43.16
CA PHE A 8 -34.90 -31.38 42.62
C PHE A 8 -34.26 -32.43 41.71
N LEU A 9 -34.73 -33.67 41.84
CA LEU A 9 -34.37 -34.82 41.00
C LEU A 9 -35.58 -35.26 40.15
N PRO A 10 -35.38 -36.01 39.06
CA PRO A 10 -36.36 -36.10 37.98
C PRO A 10 -37.39 -37.23 38.14
N TYR A 11 -38.44 -37.15 37.33
CA TYR A 11 -39.30 -38.30 36.98
C TYR A 11 -39.03 -38.76 35.53
N CYS A 12 -39.30 -40.03 35.27
CA CYS A 12 -39.12 -40.72 33.99
C CYS A 12 -40.38 -41.56 33.68
N LEU A 13 -40.33 -42.41 32.64
CA LEU A 13 -41.41 -43.28 32.10
C LEU A 13 -42.41 -42.53 31.16
N SER A 14 -42.91 -43.09 30.05
CA SER A 14 -42.63 -44.38 29.37
C SER A 14 -43.09 -44.38 27.89
N ILE A 15 -42.63 -45.35 27.07
CA ILE A 15 -42.91 -45.47 25.61
C ILE A 15 -43.18 -46.94 25.22
N PRO A 16 -44.38 -47.29 24.72
CA PRO A 16 -44.54 -47.93 23.38
C PRO A 16 -45.91 -47.59 22.70
N PRO A 17 -46.36 -48.20 21.57
CA PRO A 17 -45.68 -49.03 20.54
C PRO A 17 -45.85 -48.49 19.08
N ALA A 18 -45.28 -49.20 18.09
CA ALA A 18 -45.41 -48.96 16.64
C ALA A 18 -46.28 -50.04 15.93
N SER A 19 -46.73 -49.85 14.68
CA SER A 19 -46.12 -50.38 13.42
C SER A 19 -47.25 -50.87 12.46
N PRO A 20 -47.05 -51.52 11.27
CA PRO A 20 -45.85 -51.72 10.41
C PRO A 20 -46.07 -51.56 8.86
N ASN A 21 -45.00 -51.71 8.06
CA ASN A 21 -44.94 -52.30 6.68
C ASN A 21 -45.57 -51.57 5.45
N SER A 22 -45.13 -51.79 4.19
CA SER A 22 -44.00 -52.60 3.64
C SER A 22 -43.49 -52.14 2.24
N ALA A 23 -42.21 -52.48 1.97
CA ALA A 23 -41.36 -52.25 0.80
C ALA A 23 -41.72 -52.93 -0.55
N SER A 24 -41.02 -52.55 -1.65
CA SER A 24 -40.26 -53.48 -2.54
C SER A 24 -39.49 -52.79 -3.71
N HIS A 25 -38.22 -53.21 -3.95
CA HIS A 25 -37.43 -53.26 -5.22
C HIS A 25 -37.37 -52.03 -6.20
N SER A 26 -36.52 -51.86 -7.22
CA SER A 26 -35.31 -52.48 -7.85
C SER A 26 -34.81 -51.51 -8.97
N ASP A 27 -33.65 -51.59 -9.64
CA ASP A 27 -32.27 -52.10 -9.44
C ASP A 27 -31.44 -51.68 -10.71
N HIS A 28 -30.10 -51.74 -10.69
CA HIS A 28 -29.13 -51.50 -11.78
C HIS A 28 -29.05 -50.04 -12.32
N SER A 29 -27.86 -49.43 -12.47
CA SER A 29 -26.80 -49.84 -13.41
C SER A 29 -25.47 -49.10 -13.17
N ARG A 30 -24.40 -49.40 -13.93
CA ARG A 30 -23.04 -48.85 -13.78
C ARG A 30 -22.50 -48.20 -15.07
N SER A 31 -21.57 -47.24 -14.90
CA SER A 31 -20.52 -46.86 -15.86
C SER A 31 -20.97 -46.10 -17.14
N PRO A 32 -20.05 -45.43 -17.89
CA PRO A 32 -18.58 -45.41 -17.76
C PRO A 32 -17.91 -44.02 -17.60
N ILE A 33 -16.61 -44.09 -17.28
CA ILE A 33 -15.61 -43.01 -17.31
C ILE A 33 -15.12 -42.81 -18.75
N HIS A 34 -14.76 -41.57 -19.16
CA HIS A 34 -13.67 -41.21 -20.10
C HIS A 34 -13.66 -39.66 -20.36
N PRO A 35 -12.60 -39.04 -20.92
CA PRO A 35 -11.26 -38.93 -20.35
C PRO A 35 -10.72 -37.47 -20.30
N ARG A 36 -9.58 -37.24 -19.63
CA ARG A 36 -8.83 -35.97 -19.77
C ARG A 36 -7.93 -35.99 -21.01
N PRO A 37 -7.77 -34.88 -21.74
CA PRO A 37 -6.59 -34.65 -22.57
C PRO A 37 -5.39 -34.27 -21.69
N ARG A 38 -4.25 -34.95 -21.88
CA ARG A 38 -2.93 -34.27 -21.87
C ARG A 38 -2.80 -33.64 -23.26
N GLY A 39 -2.19 -32.47 -23.47
CA GLY A 39 -1.05 -31.90 -22.78
C GLY A 39 0.11 -31.84 -23.78
N SER A 40 0.15 -30.77 -24.58
CA SER A 40 1.13 -30.57 -25.66
C SER A 40 2.20 -29.57 -25.23
N PHE A 41 3.44 -30.03 -25.08
CA PHE A 41 4.58 -29.18 -24.76
C PHE A 41 4.98 -28.31 -25.96
N LEU A 42 5.19 -27.02 -25.71
CA LEU A 42 6.08 -26.16 -26.48
C LEU A 42 6.99 -25.45 -25.48
N GLY A 43 8.28 -25.78 -25.51
CA GLY A 43 9.28 -25.23 -24.59
C GLY A 43 10.13 -24.16 -25.25
N TYR A 44 10.49 -23.13 -24.48
CA TYR A 44 11.59 -22.21 -24.77
C TYR A 44 12.50 -22.09 -23.52
N PRO A 45 13.79 -21.71 -23.68
CA PRO A 45 14.85 -22.36 -22.92
C PRO A 45 15.25 -21.68 -21.60
N ILE A 46 15.86 -22.50 -20.73
CA ILE A 46 16.62 -22.09 -19.56
C ILE A 46 17.94 -21.44 -20.02
N VAL A 47 18.34 -20.35 -19.38
CA VAL A 47 19.68 -19.74 -19.50
C VAL A 47 20.27 -19.62 -18.08
N PRO A 48 21.52 -20.05 -17.81
CA PRO A 48 21.99 -20.26 -16.44
C PRO A 48 22.66 -19.05 -15.77
N ASN A 49 22.80 -19.17 -14.46
CA ASN A 49 23.39 -18.23 -13.49
C ASN A 49 24.75 -17.60 -13.87
N SER A 50 24.97 -16.38 -13.37
CA SER A 50 26.25 -15.96 -12.78
C SER A 50 26.00 -15.13 -11.51
N PRO A 51 26.89 -15.14 -10.49
CA PRO A 51 26.51 -14.78 -9.11
C PRO A 51 26.90 -13.35 -8.69
N LEU A 52 26.20 -12.86 -7.66
CA LEU A 52 26.67 -11.75 -6.81
C LEU A 52 27.63 -12.30 -5.74
N THR A 53 28.79 -11.66 -5.58
CA THR A 53 29.72 -11.93 -4.46
C THR A 53 29.58 -10.86 -3.39
N CYS A 54 29.49 -11.26 -2.13
CA CYS A 54 29.59 -10.36 -0.99
C CYS A 54 30.96 -9.67 -0.93
N TRP A 55 31.01 -8.52 -0.26
CA TRP A 55 32.23 -7.99 0.34
C TRP A 55 31.96 -7.78 1.84
N GLU A 56 32.91 -8.15 2.69
CA GLU A 56 32.72 -8.23 4.13
C GLU A 56 33.01 -6.90 4.86
N CYS A 57 32.70 -6.85 6.16
CA CYS A 57 33.27 -5.86 7.08
C CYS A 57 34.82 -5.88 6.99
N GLU A 58 35.55 -4.80 7.31
CA GLU A 58 35.78 -4.40 8.70
C GLU A 58 36.62 -3.11 8.77
N SER A 59 36.35 -2.26 9.78
CA SER A 59 37.33 -1.60 10.67
C SER A 59 36.73 -0.33 11.31
N ALA A 60 37.02 -0.11 12.59
CA ALA A 60 36.49 1.01 13.37
C ALA A 60 37.56 2.06 13.69
N ARG A 61 37.14 3.33 13.86
CA ARG A 61 37.80 4.26 14.81
C ARG A 61 36.97 5.51 15.18
N THR A 62 36.77 5.68 16.49
CA THR A 62 36.74 6.96 17.26
C THR A 62 35.88 8.14 16.80
N GLY A 63 34.68 8.27 17.40
CA GLY A 63 34.49 9.10 18.60
C GLY A 63 34.10 10.59 18.47
N CYS A 64 32.87 10.94 18.91
CA CYS A 64 32.53 12.25 19.51
C CYS A 64 31.16 12.22 20.25
N PRO A 65 31.07 12.70 21.52
CA PRO A 65 29.79 12.99 22.21
C PRO A 65 29.74 14.43 22.79
N PRO A 66 28.60 14.90 23.35
CA PRO A 66 27.20 14.59 23.05
C PRO A 66 26.41 15.87 22.65
N SER A 67 25.08 15.76 22.53
CA SER A 67 24.17 16.85 22.17
C SER A 67 24.02 17.94 23.25
N LEU A 68 23.84 19.19 22.79
CA LEU A 68 23.25 20.28 23.57
C LEU A 68 22.00 20.76 22.84
N ILE A 69 20.82 20.53 23.42
CA ILE A 69 19.54 21.00 22.90
C ILE A 69 19.18 22.29 23.65
N MET A 70 19.07 23.40 22.92
CA MET A 70 18.35 24.59 23.37
C MET A 70 17.06 24.70 22.56
N ALA A 71 15.94 24.94 23.25
CA ALA A 71 14.64 25.08 22.63
C ALA A 71 14.29 26.56 22.46
N GLU A 72 13.93 26.96 21.25
CA GLU A 72 13.22 28.23 21.02
C GLU A 72 11.92 27.97 20.26
N SER A 73 10.87 28.68 20.65
CA SER A 73 9.53 28.59 20.09
C SER A 73 9.40 29.41 18.82
N LEU A 74 8.86 28.83 17.75
CA LEU A 74 8.32 29.61 16.63
C LEU A 74 6.81 29.38 16.47
N VAL A 75 6.12 30.50 16.29
CA VAL A 75 4.66 30.66 16.31
C VAL A 75 4.00 30.23 15.00
N ASP A 76 2.68 30.03 15.08
CA ASP A 76 1.78 29.80 13.95
C ASP A 76 1.98 30.83 12.82
N LEU A 77 2.20 30.34 11.60
CA LEU A 77 2.26 31.13 10.37
C LEU A 77 1.38 30.49 9.28
N SER A 78 0.08 30.49 9.52
CA SER A 78 -0.92 30.41 8.44
C SER A 78 -0.79 31.59 7.46
N LEU A 79 -0.01 31.41 6.40
CA LEU A 79 0.02 32.29 5.22
C LEU A 79 -0.21 31.48 3.94
N ASP A 80 -1.02 32.02 3.03
CA ASP A 80 -1.23 31.45 1.69
C ASP A 80 0.10 31.37 0.94
N ALA A 81 0.60 30.14 0.72
CA ALA A 81 1.92 29.90 0.13
C ALA A 81 2.05 30.58 -1.25
N PRO A 82 2.91 31.61 -1.40
CA PRO A 82 3.13 32.24 -2.69
C PRO A 82 3.72 31.23 -3.67
N SER A 83 3.26 31.26 -4.93
CA SER A 83 3.80 30.45 -6.03
C SER A 83 5.13 31.03 -6.52
N ASP A 84 6.06 31.19 -5.59
CA ASP A 84 7.26 31.98 -5.77
C ASP A 84 8.36 31.15 -6.43
N LEU A 85 8.23 31.09 -7.75
CA LEU A 85 9.37 31.17 -8.67
C LEU A 85 10.03 32.54 -8.50
N GLN A 86 10.69 32.76 -7.36
CA GLN A 86 11.75 33.75 -7.27
C GLN A 86 12.92 33.18 -8.07
N ASP A 87 13.21 33.77 -9.23
CA ASP A 87 14.46 33.56 -9.94
C ASP A 87 15.59 34.05 -9.02
N ILE A 88 16.19 33.15 -8.23
CA ILE A 88 17.42 33.44 -7.48
C ILE A 88 18.46 33.86 -8.53
N PRO A 89 19.08 35.06 -8.43
CA PRO A 89 19.98 35.57 -9.45
C PRO A 89 21.38 34.94 -9.31
N ASP A 90 21.44 33.61 -9.42
CA ASP A 90 22.69 32.86 -9.48
C ASP A 90 23.34 33.05 -10.86
N MET A 91 24.11 34.14 -10.96
CA MET A 91 24.86 34.51 -12.14
C MET A 91 26.13 33.64 -12.36
N ALA A 92 26.37 32.62 -11.54
CA ALA A 92 27.56 31.77 -11.65
C ALA A 92 27.48 30.75 -12.82
N THR A 93 26.28 30.37 -13.27
CA THR A 93 26.11 29.35 -14.34
C THR A 93 25.89 30.01 -15.70
N GLN A 94 26.96 30.16 -16.49
CA GLN A 94 26.86 30.60 -17.89
C GLN A 94 26.18 29.53 -18.75
N LEU A 95 25.12 29.91 -19.48
CA LEU A 95 24.42 29.01 -20.40
C LEU A 95 25.26 28.78 -21.67
N ILE A 96 25.67 27.53 -21.88
CA ILE A 96 26.59 27.15 -22.96
C ILE A 96 25.83 27.07 -24.29
N PRO A 97 26.23 27.82 -25.35
CA PRO A 97 25.62 27.74 -26.68
C PRO A 97 25.84 26.35 -27.32
N PRO A 98 24.99 25.91 -28.26
CA PRO A 98 25.28 24.70 -29.04
C PRO A 98 26.54 24.91 -29.88
N PRO A 99 27.39 23.88 -30.03
CA PRO A 99 28.59 23.98 -30.86
C PRO A 99 28.21 24.23 -32.32
N GLU A 100 29.00 25.05 -33.02
CA GLU A 100 28.89 25.22 -34.46
C GLU A 100 29.25 23.93 -35.19
N GLY A 101 28.59 23.67 -36.31
CA GLY A 101 28.76 22.40 -37.02
C GLY A 101 27.84 22.24 -38.23
N THR A 102 28.03 21.12 -38.93
CA THR A 102 27.31 20.79 -40.15
C THR A 102 26.49 19.51 -39.96
N TYR A 103 25.26 19.55 -40.47
CA TYR A 103 24.22 18.53 -40.33
C TYR A 103 23.70 18.12 -41.72
N PRO A 104 23.23 16.88 -41.91
CA PRO A 104 22.74 16.41 -43.22
C PRO A 104 21.47 17.14 -43.67
N ASP A 105 20.62 17.54 -42.71
CA ASP A 105 19.34 18.20 -42.97
C ASP A 105 18.92 19.15 -41.84
N LYS A 106 17.92 19.98 -42.16
CA LYS A 106 17.33 20.98 -41.26
C LYS A 106 16.74 20.38 -39.98
N ASN A 107 16.06 19.24 -40.06
CA ASN A 107 15.34 18.66 -38.92
C ASN A 107 16.33 18.06 -37.93
N THR A 108 17.36 17.36 -38.41
CA THR A 108 18.47 16.87 -37.55
C THR A 108 19.19 18.02 -36.86
N LEU A 109 19.47 19.12 -37.57
CA LEU A 109 20.04 20.34 -36.97
C LEU A 109 19.14 20.91 -35.87
N LEU A 110 17.84 21.10 -36.15
CA LEU A 110 16.89 21.66 -35.18
C LEU A 110 16.73 20.76 -33.95
N ALA A 111 16.70 19.44 -34.13
CA ALA A 111 16.63 18.47 -33.05
C ALA A 111 17.90 18.53 -32.18
N ALA A 112 19.10 18.59 -32.77
CA ALA A 112 20.35 18.70 -32.04
C ALA A 112 20.42 20.01 -31.22
N VAL A 113 20.03 21.15 -31.81
CA VAL A 113 19.99 22.45 -31.11
C VAL A 113 18.99 22.44 -29.96
N GLN A 114 17.80 21.83 -30.14
CA GLN A 114 16.80 21.72 -29.08
C GLN A 114 17.20 20.74 -27.97
N ALA A 115 17.88 19.64 -28.31
CA ALA A 115 18.43 18.71 -27.33
C ALA A 115 19.54 19.38 -26.50
N HIS A 116 20.51 20.04 -27.16
CA HIS A 116 21.58 20.77 -26.47
C HIS A 116 21.01 21.82 -25.51
N GLY A 117 20.06 22.64 -25.98
CA GLY A 117 19.41 23.64 -25.14
C GLY A 117 18.77 23.03 -23.89
N LYS A 118 17.98 21.96 -24.04
CA LYS A 118 17.35 21.26 -22.92
C LYS A 118 18.37 20.75 -21.89
N THR A 119 19.45 20.10 -22.34
CA THR A 119 20.52 19.61 -21.46
C THR A 119 21.20 20.74 -20.67
N HIS A 120 21.28 21.93 -21.26
CA HIS A 120 21.85 23.13 -20.62
C HIS A 120 20.78 24.07 -20.02
N GLY A 121 19.52 23.61 -19.87
CA GLY A 121 18.47 24.36 -19.21
C GLY A 121 17.91 25.58 -19.97
N TYR A 122 17.82 25.57 -21.30
CA TYR A 122 17.11 26.62 -22.05
C TYR A 122 16.41 26.08 -23.31
N ASN A 123 15.28 26.68 -23.68
CA ASN A 123 14.55 26.26 -24.89
C ASN A 123 14.93 27.13 -26.09
N VAL A 124 15.15 26.50 -27.24
CA VAL A 124 15.48 27.18 -28.50
C VAL A 124 14.30 27.09 -29.49
N VAL A 125 13.84 28.24 -29.96
CA VAL A 125 12.66 28.39 -30.83
C VAL A 125 13.02 29.11 -32.13
N VAL A 126 12.25 28.86 -33.19
CA VAL A 126 12.40 29.57 -34.46
C VAL A 126 11.92 31.02 -34.31
N LYS A 127 12.79 31.97 -34.62
CA LYS A 127 12.47 33.41 -34.74
C LYS A 127 11.83 33.73 -36.09
N SER A 128 12.39 33.16 -37.15
CA SER A 128 11.93 33.32 -38.55
C SER A 128 12.64 32.32 -39.46
N SER A 129 12.14 32.16 -40.70
CA SER A 129 12.79 31.36 -41.74
C SER A 129 12.63 31.98 -43.12
N SER A 130 13.64 31.82 -43.97
CA SER A 130 13.70 32.23 -45.37
C SER A 130 13.98 31.01 -46.23
N THR A 131 12.93 30.40 -46.76
CA THR A 131 13.03 29.34 -47.78
C THR A 131 13.26 29.98 -49.15
N PRO A 132 14.09 29.40 -50.03
CA PRO A 132 14.21 29.84 -51.42
C PRO A 132 12.86 29.64 -52.14
N THR A 133 12.55 30.50 -53.10
CA THR A 133 11.33 30.42 -53.92
C THR A 133 11.68 30.70 -55.37
N GLU A 134 10.84 30.24 -56.30
CA GLU A 134 11.02 30.43 -57.76
C GLU A 134 11.26 31.89 -58.15
N LYS A 135 10.67 32.84 -57.42
CA LYS A 135 10.80 34.29 -57.63
C LYS A 135 12.15 34.87 -57.14
N LYS A 136 13.00 34.07 -56.47
CA LYS A 136 14.33 34.45 -55.94
C LYS A 136 15.31 33.25 -55.99
N PRO A 137 15.73 32.79 -57.19
CA PRO A 137 16.71 31.72 -57.32
C PRO A 137 18.07 32.12 -56.72
N GLY A 138 18.90 31.12 -56.39
CA GLY A 138 20.28 31.32 -55.93
C GLY A 138 20.47 31.69 -54.45
N ARG A 139 19.40 31.90 -53.66
CA ARG A 139 19.53 32.05 -52.19
C ARG A 139 19.64 30.71 -51.48
N THR A 140 20.56 30.61 -50.52
CA THR A 140 20.59 29.56 -49.49
C THR A 140 19.36 29.64 -48.60
N ALA A 141 18.84 28.50 -48.13
CA ALA A 141 17.79 28.48 -47.11
C ALA A 141 18.37 28.95 -45.77
N LYS A 142 17.63 29.75 -44.99
CA LYS A 142 18.05 30.20 -43.65
C LYS A 142 16.92 30.10 -42.63
N VAL A 143 17.27 29.74 -41.40
CA VAL A 143 16.37 29.72 -40.24
C VAL A 143 17.09 30.42 -39.08
N TRP A 144 16.46 31.46 -38.53
CA TRP A 144 16.98 32.17 -37.37
C TRP A 144 16.37 31.58 -36.11
N LEU A 145 17.20 31.22 -35.15
CA LEU A 145 16.82 30.62 -33.88
C LEU A 145 17.13 31.57 -32.73
N ARG A 146 16.40 31.45 -31.64
CA ARG A 146 16.55 32.28 -30.42
C ARG A 146 16.10 31.51 -29.18
N CYS A 147 16.39 32.04 -28.00
CA CYS A 147 15.81 31.55 -26.75
C CYS A 147 14.27 31.77 -26.73
N ASP A 148 13.52 30.87 -26.09
CA ASP A 148 12.08 31.03 -25.84
C ASP A 148 11.75 32.30 -25.03
N ARG A 149 12.67 32.72 -24.16
CA ARG A 149 12.61 33.98 -23.39
C ARG A 149 12.99 35.24 -24.20
N GLY A 150 13.36 35.12 -25.48
CA GLY A 150 13.84 36.24 -26.33
C GLY A 150 12.75 37.11 -26.95
N GLY A 151 13.00 38.40 -27.17
CA GLY A 151 12.03 39.38 -27.69
C GLY A 151 11.10 39.97 -26.63
N HIS A 152 10.66 41.22 -26.85
CA HIS A 152 9.62 41.86 -26.01
C HIS A 152 8.20 41.36 -26.30
N TYR A 153 7.33 41.44 -25.30
CA TYR A 153 5.88 41.30 -25.44
C TYR A 153 5.26 42.58 -26.04
N ARG A 154 4.37 42.43 -27.03
CA ARG A 154 3.57 43.55 -27.56
C ARG A 154 2.26 43.66 -26.76
N PRO A 155 1.92 44.83 -26.17
CA PRO A 155 0.68 44.98 -25.43
C PRO A 155 -0.54 44.78 -26.33
N ARG A 156 -1.44 43.88 -25.93
CA ARG A 156 -2.80 43.83 -26.46
C ARG A 156 -3.71 44.73 -25.63
N ASN A 157 -4.62 45.41 -26.31
CA ASN A 157 -5.74 46.17 -25.72
C ASN A 157 -5.30 47.29 -24.75
N GLY A 158 -4.13 47.91 -24.98
CA GLY A 158 -3.64 49.05 -24.18
C GLY A 158 -3.19 48.73 -22.75
N LEU A 159 -3.30 47.47 -22.30
CA LEU A 159 -2.92 47.07 -20.95
C LEU A 159 -1.40 47.10 -20.75
N THR A 160 -0.97 47.95 -19.82
CA THR A 160 0.39 48.00 -19.26
C THR A 160 0.57 46.93 -18.18
N GLU A 161 1.71 46.89 -17.47
CA GLU A 161 1.83 46.00 -16.30
C GLU A 161 1.20 46.62 -15.03
N GLU A 162 1.24 47.94 -14.85
CA GLU A 162 0.63 48.62 -13.69
C GLU A 162 -0.90 48.50 -13.70
N THR A 163 -1.50 48.48 -14.90
CA THR A 163 -2.97 48.40 -15.09
C THR A 163 -3.53 46.98 -15.07
N ARG A 164 -2.69 45.95 -14.88
CA ARG A 164 -3.06 44.54 -15.08
C ARG A 164 -3.32 43.79 -13.76
N LYS A 165 -4.60 43.49 -13.47
CA LYS A 165 -5.07 42.78 -12.24
C LYS A 165 -4.55 41.34 -12.02
N ARG A 166 -3.71 40.77 -12.89
CA ARG A 166 -3.11 39.43 -12.75
C ARG A 166 -1.72 39.40 -13.41
N ARG A 167 -0.67 38.99 -12.69
CA ARG A 167 0.69 38.83 -13.25
C ARG A 167 0.68 37.93 -14.50
N ARG A 168 1.55 38.24 -15.46
CA ARG A 168 1.56 37.61 -16.79
C ARG A 168 2.26 36.25 -16.78
N THR A 169 1.85 35.35 -17.69
CA THR A 169 2.44 34.00 -17.86
C THR A 169 3.60 33.92 -18.87
N SER A 170 3.92 34.98 -19.61
CA SER A 170 4.97 34.91 -20.64
C SER A 170 6.37 35.09 -20.04
N ARG A 171 7.26 34.11 -20.25
CA ARG A 171 8.68 34.13 -19.82
C ARG A 171 9.58 35.05 -20.66
N LEU A 172 9.03 36.03 -21.37
CA LEU A 172 9.75 36.94 -22.26
C LEU A 172 10.49 38.01 -21.46
N MET A 173 11.82 38.00 -21.52
CA MET A 173 12.73 38.94 -20.85
C MET A 173 13.82 39.49 -21.80
N ASP A 174 13.53 39.48 -23.10
CA ASP A 174 14.42 39.87 -24.19
C ASP A 174 15.83 39.23 -24.16
N CYS A 175 15.87 37.92 -23.88
CA CYS A 175 17.12 37.15 -23.97
C CYS A 175 17.79 37.31 -25.35
N PRO A 176 19.07 37.74 -25.41
CA PRO A 176 19.71 38.16 -26.66
C PRO A 176 20.32 37.00 -27.46
N PHE A 177 20.36 35.79 -26.90
CA PHE A 177 20.82 34.55 -27.54
C PHE A 177 20.16 34.33 -28.92
N MET A 178 20.99 34.17 -29.96
CA MET A 178 20.55 33.84 -31.31
C MET A 178 21.53 32.97 -32.07
N LEU A 179 20.98 32.14 -32.96
CA LEU A 179 21.71 31.30 -33.90
C LEU A 179 21.14 31.53 -35.31
N VAL A 180 21.90 31.15 -36.34
CA VAL A 180 21.38 30.96 -37.69
C VAL A 180 21.78 29.58 -38.20
N ALA A 181 20.78 28.85 -38.69
CA ALA A 181 20.97 27.64 -39.48
C ALA A 181 20.85 28.02 -40.96
N ALA A 182 21.87 27.76 -41.76
CA ALA A 182 21.89 28.04 -43.19
C ALA A 182 22.25 26.76 -43.97
N GLY A 183 21.51 26.45 -45.04
CA GLY A 183 21.75 25.21 -45.77
C GLY A 183 21.24 25.16 -47.21
N THR A 184 21.87 24.24 -47.95
CA THR A 184 21.40 23.69 -49.22
C THR A 184 20.91 22.26 -48.99
N PRO A 185 20.27 21.60 -49.97
CA PRO A 185 20.01 20.17 -49.86
C PRO A 185 21.29 19.39 -49.51
N GLY A 186 21.22 18.52 -48.50
CA GLY A 186 22.32 17.67 -48.03
C GLY A 186 23.36 18.32 -47.09
N ILE A 187 23.39 19.66 -46.95
CA ILE A 187 24.35 20.36 -46.07
C ILE A 187 23.67 21.54 -45.37
N TRP A 188 23.57 21.47 -44.04
CA TRP A 188 23.05 22.53 -43.17
C TRP A 188 24.08 22.90 -42.09
N THR A 189 24.58 24.13 -42.12
CA THR A 189 25.54 24.67 -41.15
C THR A 189 24.83 25.49 -40.08
N LEU A 190 25.20 25.28 -38.82
CA LEU A 190 24.80 26.08 -37.67
C LEU A 190 25.89 27.11 -37.32
N THR A 191 25.51 28.37 -37.14
CA THR A 191 26.37 29.47 -36.70
C THR A 191 25.73 30.19 -35.51
N VAL A 192 26.52 30.48 -34.48
CA VAL A 192 26.13 31.24 -33.29
C VAL A 192 26.23 32.73 -33.62
N LEU A 193 25.10 33.45 -33.62
CA LEU A 193 25.07 34.90 -33.85
C LEU A 193 25.27 35.70 -32.56
N ASN A 194 24.81 35.15 -31.44
CA ASN A 194 25.08 35.65 -30.11
C ASN A 194 24.97 34.49 -29.10
N PRO A 195 26.06 34.12 -28.39
CA PRO A 195 26.05 33.06 -27.39
C PRO A 195 25.42 33.48 -26.05
N THR A 196 25.25 34.78 -25.80
CA THR A 196 24.92 35.29 -24.46
C THR A 196 23.45 35.11 -24.09
N HIS A 197 23.21 34.74 -22.83
CA HIS A 197 21.91 34.75 -22.18
C HIS A 197 21.90 35.79 -21.05
N ASN A 198 20.72 36.35 -20.74
CA ASN A 198 20.50 37.25 -19.61
C ASN A 198 19.75 36.57 -18.44
N HIS A 199 19.82 35.25 -18.35
CA HIS A 199 19.15 34.44 -17.35
C HIS A 199 19.92 33.14 -17.08
N GLY A 200 19.74 32.56 -15.89
CA GLY A 200 20.23 31.22 -15.54
C GLY A 200 19.37 30.09 -16.15
N PRO A 201 19.69 28.82 -15.86
CA PRO A 201 18.98 27.67 -16.41
C PRO A 201 17.52 27.58 -15.92
N ILE A 202 16.65 27.11 -16.82
CA ILE A 202 15.24 26.81 -16.54
C ILE A 202 15.17 25.55 -15.67
N VAL A 203 15.07 25.74 -14.35
CA VAL A 203 14.66 24.68 -13.43
C VAL A 203 13.16 24.43 -13.62
N GLU A 204 12.81 23.45 -14.46
CA GLU A 204 11.44 22.96 -14.55
C GLU A 204 11.09 22.17 -13.27
N LYS A 205 10.64 22.89 -12.23
CA LYS A 205 9.99 22.27 -11.07
C LYS A 205 8.89 21.33 -11.60
N PRO A 206 8.90 20.02 -11.26
CA PRO A 206 7.94 19.07 -11.80
C PRO A 206 6.51 19.56 -11.63
N ARG A 207 5.76 19.58 -12.74
CA ARG A 207 4.39 20.07 -12.76
C ARG A 207 3.54 19.18 -11.87
N GLN A 208 3.20 19.66 -10.68
CA GLN A 208 2.39 18.91 -9.71
C GLN A 208 1.11 18.42 -10.39
N ILE A 209 1.04 17.10 -10.59
CA ILE A 209 -0.19 16.39 -10.94
C ILE A 209 -1.17 16.67 -9.79
N PRO A 210 -2.46 16.94 -10.05
CA PRO A 210 -3.45 17.06 -9.00
C PRO A 210 -3.42 15.77 -8.16
N GLN A 211 -2.89 15.85 -6.94
CA GLN A 211 -2.84 14.71 -6.04
C GLN A 211 -4.27 14.24 -5.81
N HIS A 212 -4.49 12.93 -5.97
CA HIS A 212 -5.73 12.28 -5.63
C HIS A 212 -6.04 12.55 -4.14
N LYS A 213 -7.16 13.23 -3.88
CA LYS A 213 -7.52 13.68 -2.53
C LYS A 213 -8.52 12.72 -1.90
N VAL A 214 -7.96 11.81 -1.10
CA VAL A 214 -8.69 10.96 -0.15
C VAL A 214 -9.73 11.78 0.60
N ARG A 215 -10.99 11.31 0.65
CA ARG A 215 -12.06 12.05 1.32
C ARG A 215 -11.89 11.98 2.83
N LYS A 216 -12.39 12.99 3.53
CA LYS A 216 -12.43 12.96 5.01
C LYS A 216 -13.28 11.79 5.47
N GLY A 217 -12.70 10.90 6.28
CA GLY A 217 -13.33 9.64 6.68
C GLY A 217 -12.94 8.44 5.81
N GLN A 218 -11.96 8.62 4.91
CA GLN A 218 -11.26 7.56 4.20
C GLN A 218 -9.75 7.62 4.49
N LEU A 219 -9.04 6.57 4.10
CA LEU A 219 -7.57 6.46 4.08
C LEU A 219 -7.08 5.94 2.72
N PRO A 220 -5.83 6.22 2.31
CA PRO A 220 -5.27 5.71 1.04
C PRO A 220 -5.25 4.18 1.02
N ALA A 221 -5.88 3.58 0.01
CA ALA A 221 -5.89 2.13 -0.18
C ALA A 221 -6.04 1.78 -1.68
N VAL A 222 -5.81 0.51 -2.01
CA VAL A 222 -5.89 -0.02 -3.38
C VAL A 222 -6.96 -1.11 -3.42
N PRO A 223 -7.90 -1.12 -4.38
CA PRO A 223 -7.97 -0.24 -5.55
C PRO A 223 -8.79 1.05 -5.35
N TYR A 224 -9.30 1.32 -4.14
CA TYR A 224 -10.08 2.52 -3.80
C TYR A 224 -9.76 3.01 -2.38
N ASP A 225 -9.94 4.31 -2.11
CA ASP A 225 -9.80 4.90 -0.77
C ASP A 225 -10.82 4.30 0.21
N TRP A 226 -10.37 3.78 1.34
CA TRP A 226 -11.20 2.95 2.21
C TRP A 226 -11.65 3.65 3.49
N PRO A 227 -12.85 3.39 4.04
CA PRO A 227 -13.96 2.61 3.49
C PRO A 227 -14.67 3.35 2.35
N HIS A 228 -15.41 2.64 1.51
CA HIS A 228 -16.04 3.18 0.30
C HIS A 228 -17.04 4.32 0.56
N ASP A 229 -17.69 4.33 1.74
CA ASP A 229 -18.70 5.30 2.16
C ASP A 229 -18.13 6.50 2.97
N ALA A 230 -16.81 6.53 3.20
CA ALA A 230 -16.12 7.49 4.06
C ALA A 230 -16.53 7.48 5.55
N SER A 231 -16.94 6.32 6.08
CA SER A 231 -17.33 6.16 7.49
C SER A 231 -16.20 5.77 8.47
N PHE A 232 -14.92 6.05 8.21
CA PHE A 232 -13.83 5.68 9.13
C PHE A 232 -13.92 6.42 10.49
N THR A 233 -14.41 5.75 11.53
CA THR A 233 -14.52 6.27 12.92
C THR A 233 -14.45 5.14 13.97
N PRO A 234 -14.16 5.44 15.25
CA PRO A 234 -14.24 4.46 16.34
C PRO A 234 -15.61 3.81 16.56
N TYR A 235 -16.69 4.38 16.02
CA TYR A 235 -18.07 3.89 16.19
C TYR A 235 -18.51 2.93 15.07
N THR A 236 -17.69 2.79 14.02
CA THR A 236 -18.01 2.10 12.77
C THR A 236 -16.88 1.17 12.32
N THR A 237 -15.64 1.44 12.73
CA THR A 237 -14.44 0.69 12.35
C THR A 237 -13.84 -0.05 13.54
N ALA A 238 -13.45 -1.30 13.35
CA ALA A 238 -12.67 -2.09 14.31
C ALA A 238 -11.36 -2.62 13.72
N LEU A 239 -10.37 -2.87 14.58
CA LEU A 239 -9.17 -3.66 14.26
C LEU A 239 -9.39 -5.12 14.65
N VAL A 240 -8.95 -6.03 13.79
CA VAL A 240 -8.95 -7.48 14.01
C VAL A 240 -7.52 -8.00 13.87
N ILE A 241 -6.92 -8.43 14.99
CA ILE A 241 -5.62 -9.10 15.01
C ILE A 241 -5.83 -10.61 14.98
N ILE A 242 -5.42 -11.25 13.88
CA ILE A 242 -5.70 -12.67 13.61
C ILE A 242 -4.51 -13.56 13.99
N ASP A 243 -4.77 -14.50 14.90
CA ASP A 243 -3.96 -15.68 15.22
C ASP A 243 -2.47 -15.42 15.50
N MET A 244 -2.13 -14.28 16.11
CA MET A 244 -0.78 -13.94 16.58
C MET A 244 -0.41 -14.73 17.86
N GLN A 245 -0.52 -16.06 17.78
CA GLN A 245 -0.32 -17.01 18.88
C GLN A 245 1.11 -17.56 18.88
N LYS A 246 1.55 -18.06 20.04
CA LYS A 246 2.87 -18.69 20.19
C LYS A 246 3.01 -19.92 19.28
N ASP A 247 1.95 -20.67 19.03
CA ASP A 247 1.89 -21.80 18.08
C ASP A 247 2.13 -21.40 16.60
N PHE A 248 1.86 -20.13 16.24
CA PHE A 248 2.08 -19.61 14.88
C PHE A 248 3.33 -18.72 14.76
N CYS A 249 3.85 -18.17 15.86
CA CYS A 249 4.88 -17.14 15.84
C CYS A 249 6.12 -17.42 16.72
N ALA A 250 6.12 -18.44 17.58
CA ALA A 250 7.22 -18.72 18.50
C ALA A 250 7.86 -20.11 18.26
N PRO A 251 9.17 -20.28 18.56
CA PRO A 251 9.83 -21.57 18.44
C PRO A 251 9.24 -22.64 19.37
N GLY A 252 9.21 -23.88 18.90
CA GLY A 252 8.50 -24.98 19.57
C GLY A 252 6.97 -24.91 19.42
N GLY A 253 6.45 -24.03 18.56
CA GLY A 253 5.02 -23.92 18.23
C GLY A 253 4.61 -24.83 17.07
N TYR A 254 3.29 -25.02 16.91
CA TYR A 254 2.67 -25.83 15.85
C TYR A 254 3.28 -25.64 14.45
N MET A 255 3.58 -24.41 14.02
CA MET A 255 4.10 -24.13 12.68
C MET A 255 5.47 -24.75 12.39
N GLU A 256 6.38 -24.82 13.38
CA GLU A 256 7.68 -25.49 13.21
C GLU A 256 7.49 -27.01 13.03
N PHE A 257 6.52 -27.62 13.72
CA PHE A 257 6.18 -29.04 13.53
C PHE A 257 5.50 -29.35 12.18
N GLN A 258 4.93 -28.33 11.52
CA GLN A 258 4.49 -28.45 10.12
C GLN A 258 5.62 -28.16 9.12
N GLY A 259 6.80 -27.69 9.58
CA GLY A 259 7.98 -27.43 8.74
C GLY A 259 8.04 -26.06 8.08
N TYR A 260 7.31 -25.06 8.59
CA TYR A 260 7.27 -23.70 8.04
C TYR A 260 8.23 -22.73 8.74
N ASP A 261 8.76 -21.75 7.99
CA ASP A 261 9.48 -20.61 8.57
C ASP A 261 8.50 -19.64 9.26
N ILE A 262 8.79 -19.32 10.52
CA ILE A 262 8.03 -18.37 11.35
C ILE A 262 8.61 -16.95 11.31
N SER A 263 9.75 -16.72 10.66
CA SER A 263 10.47 -15.43 10.66
C SER A 263 9.61 -14.28 10.15
N ALA A 264 8.85 -14.50 9.07
CA ALA A 264 7.93 -13.50 8.52
C ALA A 264 6.83 -13.08 9.52
N ALA A 265 6.26 -14.04 10.26
CA ALA A 265 5.27 -13.78 11.30
C ALA A 265 5.87 -13.01 12.48
N ARG A 266 7.10 -13.33 12.89
CA ARG A 266 7.82 -12.63 13.97
C ARG A 266 8.13 -11.18 13.63
N ILE A 267 8.45 -10.88 12.37
CA ILE A 267 8.73 -9.50 11.90
C ILE A 267 7.49 -8.59 12.01
N LEU A 268 6.28 -9.14 11.98
CA LEU A 268 5.05 -8.36 12.18
C LEU A 268 4.89 -7.82 13.61
N ILE A 269 5.35 -8.55 14.63
CA ILE A 269 5.07 -8.28 16.05
C ILE A 269 5.28 -6.79 16.43
N PRO A 270 6.47 -6.18 16.22
CA PRO A 270 6.69 -4.77 16.58
C PRO A 270 5.88 -3.77 15.74
N LYS A 271 5.44 -4.12 14.52
CA LYS A 271 4.54 -3.27 13.73
C LYS A 271 3.11 -3.34 14.26
N LEU A 272 2.64 -4.55 14.57
CA LEU A 272 1.30 -4.76 15.12
C LEU A 272 1.18 -4.12 16.51
N GLN A 273 2.26 -4.04 17.30
CA GLN A 273 2.30 -3.24 18.53
C GLN A 273 2.02 -1.74 18.27
N GLN A 274 2.60 -1.15 17.23
CA GLN A 274 2.39 0.25 16.87
C GLN A 274 0.94 0.50 16.41
N LEU A 275 0.42 -0.38 15.54
CA LEU A 275 -0.98 -0.35 15.10
C LEU A 275 -1.96 -0.48 16.27
N LEU A 276 -1.71 -1.44 17.15
CA LEU A 276 -2.50 -1.73 18.34
C LEU A 276 -2.48 -0.54 19.32
N HIS A 277 -1.32 0.12 19.50
CA HIS A 277 -1.21 1.36 20.28
C HIS A 277 -2.01 2.51 19.64
N ALA A 278 -1.91 2.70 18.32
CA ALA A 278 -2.67 3.72 17.62
C ALA A 278 -4.18 3.53 17.83
N PHE A 279 -4.71 2.34 17.53
CA PHE A 279 -6.14 2.00 17.70
C PHE A 279 -6.62 2.18 19.15
N ARG A 280 -5.91 1.62 20.13
CA ARG A 280 -6.19 1.79 21.56
C ARG A 280 -6.25 3.28 21.95
N SER A 281 -5.26 4.08 21.51
CA SER A 281 -5.17 5.51 21.85
C SER A 281 -6.14 6.42 21.07
N GLY A 282 -6.67 5.95 19.94
CA GLY A 282 -7.76 6.58 19.19
C GLY A 282 -9.16 6.18 19.65
N GLY A 283 -9.26 5.25 20.62
CA GLY A 283 -10.53 4.71 21.14
C GLY A 283 -11.25 3.73 20.21
N PHE A 284 -10.57 3.24 19.15
CA PHE A 284 -11.15 2.28 18.22
C PHE A 284 -11.28 0.89 18.88
N PRO A 285 -12.39 0.16 18.65
CA PRO A 285 -12.53 -1.24 19.04
C PRO A 285 -11.44 -2.14 18.46
N VAL A 286 -10.87 -2.99 19.31
CA VAL A 286 -9.93 -4.05 18.93
C VAL A 286 -10.53 -5.40 19.30
N TYR A 287 -10.38 -6.36 18.39
CA TYR A 287 -10.71 -7.77 18.56
C TYR A 287 -9.47 -8.61 18.22
N HIS A 288 -9.31 -9.73 18.92
CA HIS A 288 -8.22 -10.68 18.67
C HIS A 288 -8.81 -12.06 18.36
N THR A 289 -8.16 -12.85 17.52
CA THR A 289 -8.56 -14.26 17.29
C THR A 289 -7.47 -15.22 17.73
N ARG A 290 -7.88 -16.41 18.17
CA ARG A 290 -7.00 -17.55 18.39
C ARG A 290 -7.60 -18.77 17.73
N GLU A 291 -6.87 -19.44 16.85
CA GLU A 291 -7.26 -20.76 16.37
C GLU A 291 -6.93 -21.82 17.42
N GLY A 292 -7.92 -22.65 17.75
CA GLY A 292 -7.67 -23.86 18.51
C GLY A 292 -8.92 -24.60 18.95
N HIS A 293 -8.70 -25.82 19.43
CA HIS A 293 -9.74 -26.78 19.75
C HIS A 293 -9.87 -26.98 21.26
N ARG A 294 -11.04 -27.44 21.71
CA ARG A 294 -11.28 -27.76 23.13
C ARG A 294 -10.31 -28.86 23.62
N PRO A 295 -9.92 -28.87 24.91
CA PRO A 295 -9.04 -29.92 25.46
C PRO A 295 -9.51 -31.36 25.24
N ASP A 296 -10.83 -31.54 25.22
CA ASP A 296 -11.55 -32.79 24.94
C ASP A 296 -11.57 -33.21 23.45
N LEU A 297 -10.98 -32.40 22.55
CA LEU A 297 -10.96 -32.56 21.09
C LEU A 297 -12.35 -32.59 20.41
N SER A 298 -13.43 -32.25 21.11
CA SER A 298 -14.80 -32.29 20.54
C SER A 298 -15.02 -31.34 19.36
N THR A 299 -14.20 -30.29 19.23
CA THR A 299 -14.22 -29.35 18.10
C THR A 299 -13.16 -29.66 17.03
N LEU A 300 -12.51 -30.84 17.06
CA LEU A 300 -11.51 -31.25 16.07
C LEU A 300 -12.06 -32.35 15.16
N SER A 301 -12.18 -32.07 13.85
CA SER A 301 -12.63 -33.08 12.89
C SER A 301 -11.55 -34.15 12.63
N SER A 302 -11.96 -35.38 12.31
CA SER A 302 -11.05 -36.48 11.96
C SER A 302 -10.18 -36.15 10.73
N ARG A 303 -10.77 -35.47 9.72
CA ARG A 303 -10.08 -34.94 8.53
C ARG A 303 -8.98 -33.94 8.91
N GLU A 304 -9.28 -33.04 9.84
CA GLU A 304 -8.35 -32.00 10.29
C GLU A 304 -7.19 -32.59 11.09
N ARG A 305 -7.49 -33.49 12.03
CA ARG A 305 -6.48 -34.24 12.78
C ARG A 305 -5.54 -34.97 11.83
N TYR A 306 -6.08 -35.75 10.88
CA TYR A 306 -5.31 -36.42 9.84
C TYR A 306 -4.41 -35.44 9.07
N ARG A 307 -4.97 -34.34 8.56
CA ARG A 307 -4.23 -33.29 7.83
C ARG A 307 -3.07 -32.74 8.68
N SER A 308 -3.31 -32.44 9.95
CA SER A 308 -2.31 -31.82 10.85
C SER A 308 -1.16 -32.74 11.23
N CYS A 309 -1.34 -34.07 11.14
CA CYS A 309 -0.30 -35.07 11.34
C CYS A 309 0.39 -35.50 10.02
N ASN A 310 -0.10 -35.06 8.87
CA ASN A 310 0.43 -35.44 7.54
C ASN A 310 1.64 -34.55 7.15
N ASN A 311 2.68 -34.61 7.96
CA ASN A 311 3.97 -33.92 7.79
C ASN A 311 5.13 -34.86 8.19
N SER A 312 6.37 -34.41 8.10
CA SER A 312 7.57 -35.21 8.39
C SER A 312 7.77 -35.58 9.86
N THR A 313 7.13 -34.88 10.80
CA THR A 313 7.23 -35.16 12.25
C THR A 313 6.14 -36.10 12.75
N GLY A 314 5.01 -36.20 12.03
CA GLY A 314 3.80 -36.90 12.47
C GLY A 314 3.02 -36.17 13.58
N LEU A 315 3.55 -35.06 14.12
CA LEU A 315 2.91 -34.27 15.16
C LEU A 315 1.90 -33.30 14.55
N GLY A 316 0.78 -33.10 15.25
CA GLY A 316 -0.34 -32.29 14.78
C GLY A 316 -1.21 -31.83 15.94
N ILE A 317 -2.45 -31.43 15.63
CA ILE A 317 -3.36 -30.82 16.61
C ILE A 317 -3.63 -31.80 17.77
N GLY A 318 -3.40 -31.31 18.99
CA GLY A 318 -3.57 -32.07 20.22
C GLY A 318 -2.41 -33.00 20.60
N SER A 319 -1.37 -33.14 19.75
CA SER A 319 -0.09 -33.76 20.13
C SER A 319 0.65 -32.91 21.16
N GLN A 320 1.49 -33.54 21.98
CA GLN A 320 2.34 -32.84 22.94
C GLN A 320 3.51 -32.13 22.23
N GLY A 321 3.67 -30.84 22.48
CA GLY A 321 4.83 -30.05 22.12
C GLY A 321 5.50 -29.39 23.34
N PRO A 322 6.56 -28.58 23.14
CA PRO A 322 7.27 -27.85 24.19
C PRO A 322 6.40 -26.87 24.98
N MET A 323 5.43 -26.22 24.32
CA MET A 323 4.53 -25.24 24.94
C MET A 323 3.15 -25.82 25.28
N GLY A 324 3.09 -27.12 25.59
CA GLY A 324 1.81 -27.82 25.83
C GLY A 324 1.29 -28.53 24.57
N ARG A 325 -0.02 -28.81 24.53
CA ARG A 325 -0.65 -29.51 23.40
C ARG A 325 -0.96 -28.55 22.24
N LEU A 326 -0.46 -28.88 21.05
CA LEU A 326 -0.51 -27.99 19.87
C LEU A 326 -1.95 -27.62 19.48
N LEU A 327 -2.24 -26.32 19.36
CA LEU A 327 -3.54 -25.71 19.04
C LEU A 327 -4.70 -26.15 19.96
N ILE A 328 -4.42 -26.38 21.25
CA ILE A 328 -5.44 -26.69 22.27
C ILE A 328 -5.65 -25.51 23.22
N ARG A 329 -6.92 -25.12 23.41
CA ARG A 329 -7.32 -23.97 24.25
C ARG A 329 -6.86 -24.14 25.69
N GLY A 330 -6.09 -23.17 26.19
CA GLY A 330 -5.56 -23.12 27.55
C GLY A 330 -4.12 -23.62 27.71
N GLU A 331 -3.52 -24.17 26.66
CA GLU A 331 -2.08 -24.49 26.62
C GLU A 331 -1.25 -23.23 26.29
N LEU A 332 0.02 -23.19 26.70
CA LEU A 332 0.90 -22.03 26.51
C LEU A 332 1.11 -21.67 25.02
N GLY A 333 1.22 -22.67 24.14
CA GLY A 333 1.38 -22.47 22.69
C GLY A 333 0.15 -21.85 22.04
N HIS A 334 -1.05 -22.18 22.52
CA HIS A 334 -2.29 -21.64 21.98
C HIS A 334 -2.47 -20.15 22.26
N ASP A 335 -1.81 -19.58 23.28
CA ASP A 335 -2.07 -18.19 23.67
C ASP A 335 -1.35 -17.15 22.79
N THR A 336 -1.86 -15.92 22.79
CA THR A 336 -1.31 -14.77 22.07
C THR A 336 0.14 -14.49 22.52
N VAL A 337 0.99 -14.01 21.61
CA VAL A 337 2.35 -13.54 21.95
C VAL A 337 2.27 -12.37 22.94
N ASP A 338 3.17 -12.34 23.92
CA ASP A 338 3.07 -11.43 25.08
C ASP A 338 3.16 -9.96 24.67
N GLU A 339 3.89 -9.69 23.59
CA GLU A 339 4.01 -8.37 22.94
C GLU A 339 2.69 -7.79 22.44
N LEU A 340 1.73 -8.64 22.05
CA LEU A 340 0.45 -8.26 21.43
C LEU A 340 -0.76 -8.58 22.33
N TYR A 341 -0.52 -8.85 23.61
CA TYR A 341 -1.54 -9.41 24.49
C TYR A 341 -2.81 -8.50 24.59
N PRO A 342 -4.02 -9.08 24.57
CA PRO A 342 -5.28 -8.34 24.65
C PRO A 342 -5.45 -7.59 25.98
N LEU A 343 -6.08 -6.41 25.94
CA LEU A 343 -6.54 -5.73 27.15
C LEU A 343 -7.86 -6.35 27.66
N PRO A 344 -8.20 -6.21 28.95
CA PRO A 344 -9.42 -6.81 29.54
C PRO A 344 -10.76 -6.42 28.89
N ASN A 345 -10.77 -5.39 28.04
CA ASN A 345 -11.94 -4.89 27.31
C ASN A 345 -11.88 -5.17 25.79
N GLU A 346 -10.91 -5.97 25.32
CA GLU A 346 -10.73 -6.38 23.93
C GLU A 346 -11.10 -7.87 23.77
N PRO A 347 -12.21 -8.21 23.09
CA PRO A 347 -12.67 -9.59 23.02
C PRO A 347 -11.70 -10.51 22.26
N ILE A 348 -11.56 -11.74 22.76
CA ILE A 348 -10.75 -12.80 22.16
C ILE A 348 -11.68 -13.87 21.60
N ILE A 349 -11.57 -14.12 20.29
CA ILE A 349 -12.39 -15.09 19.56
C ILE A 349 -11.62 -16.40 19.42
N ASP A 350 -11.91 -17.36 20.30
CA ASP A 350 -11.37 -18.72 20.19
C ASP A 350 -12.13 -19.50 19.10
N LYS A 351 -11.62 -19.50 17.87
CA LYS A 351 -12.23 -20.14 16.70
C LYS A 351 -11.73 -21.58 16.49
N PRO A 352 -12.60 -22.56 16.18
CA PRO A 352 -12.20 -23.94 15.94
C PRO A 352 -11.79 -24.21 14.48
N GLY A 353 -11.56 -23.16 13.68
CA GLY A 353 -11.27 -23.24 12.25
C GLY A 353 -10.67 -21.95 11.71
N ARG A 354 -10.54 -21.84 10.38
CA ARG A 354 -9.75 -20.79 9.73
C ARG A 354 -10.40 -19.41 9.78
N GLY A 355 -11.67 -19.32 9.39
CA GLY A 355 -12.45 -18.09 9.43
C GLY A 355 -12.96 -17.77 10.84
N ALA A 356 -12.87 -16.51 11.26
CA ALA A 356 -13.26 -16.09 12.60
C ALA A 356 -14.78 -16.04 12.83
N PHE A 357 -15.61 -16.14 11.79
CA PHE A 357 -17.07 -16.18 11.91
C PHE A 357 -17.61 -17.61 12.02
N ALA A 358 -16.82 -18.62 11.64
CA ALA A 358 -17.23 -20.02 11.66
C ALA A 358 -17.33 -20.58 13.09
N HIS A 359 -18.55 -20.80 13.58
CA HIS A 359 -18.87 -21.37 14.90
C HIS A 359 -18.40 -20.51 16.09
N THR A 360 -18.50 -19.18 15.96
CA THR A 360 -18.17 -18.20 17.00
C THR A 360 -19.33 -17.21 17.24
N ASP A 361 -19.17 -16.33 18.23
CA ASP A 361 -20.02 -15.16 18.50
C ASP A 361 -19.49 -13.87 17.85
N PHE A 362 -18.46 -13.94 17.01
CA PHE A 362 -17.75 -12.76 16.50
C PHE A 362 -18.68 -11.77 15.77
N GLU A 363 -19.60 -12.26 14.94
CA GLU A 363 -20.58 -11.39 14.28
C GLU A 363 -21.50 -10.69 15.29
N LEU A 364 -21.98 -11.39 16.31
CA LEU A 364 -22.84 -10.81 17.35
C LEU A 364 -22.12 -9.65 18.06
N LEU A 365 -20.84 -9.82 18.37
CA LEU A 365 -20.02 -8.79 19.02
C LEU A 365 -19.78 -7.58 18.11
N LEU A 366 -19.55 -7.78 16.81
CA LEU A 366 -19.39 -6.70 15.83
C LEU A 366 -20.69 -5.93 15.60
N ARG A 367 -21.81 -6.64 15.37
CA ARG A 367 -23.14 -6.05 15.11
C ARG A 367 -23.66 -5.28 16.32
N ASN A 368 -23.53 -5.85 17.54
CA ASN A 368 -23.94 -5.16 18.78
C ASN A 368 -23.17 -3.87 19.04
N LYS A 369 -21.93 -3.75 18.54
CA LYS A 369 -21.09 -2.56 18.67
C LYS A 369 -21.22 -1.60 17.47
N GLY A 370 -22.12 -1.87 16.52
CA GLY A 370 -22.38 -1.02 15.36
C GLY A 370 -21.32 -1.06 14.26
N ILE A 371 -20.40 -2.02 14.30
CA ILE A 371 -19.27 -2.10 13.37
C ILE A 371 -19.75 -2.42 11.95
N LYS A 372 -19.15 -1.72 10.99
CA LYS A 372 -19.32 -1.88 9.55
C LYS A 372 -17.99 -2.16 8.83
N ASN A 373 -16.90 -1.62 9.37
CA ASN A 373 -15.61 -1.57 8.70
C ASN A 373 -14.59 -2.37 9.51
N LEU A 374 -13.80 -3.24 8.87
CA LEU A 374 -12.76 -4.04 9.52
C LEU A 374 -11.39 -3.74 8.94
N VAL A 375 -10.45 -3.36 9.81
CA VAL A 375 -9.01 -3.39 9.51
C VAL A 375 -8.47 -4.74 9.94
N ILE A 376 -7.91 -5.50 9.00
CA ILE A 376 -7.54 -6.90 9.19
C ILE A 376 -6.02 -7.05 9.06
N ALA A 377 -5.41 -7.70 10.06
CA ALA A 377 -3.97 -7.93 10.16
C ALA A 377 -3.66 -9.25 10.90
N GLY A 378 -2.42 -9.74 10.80
CA GLY A 378 -1.98 -10.99 11.46
C GLY A 378 -1.68 -12.13 10.48
N VAL A 379 -1.91 -13.38 10.91
CA VAL A 379 -1.39 -14.58 10.21
C VAL A 379 -2.41 -15.73 10.07
N THR A 380 -2.27 -16.64 9.11
CA THR A 380 -1.54 -16.42 7.84
C THR A 380 -2.42 -15.65 6.86
N THR A 381 -1.79 -14.81 6.01
CA THR A 381 -2.50 -13.97 5.02
C THR A 381 -3.45 -14.79 4.15
N ASP A 382 -2.99 -15.93 3.66
CA ASP A 382 -3.65 -16.81 2.71
C ASP A 382 -4.71 -17.74 3.31
N VAL A 383 -4.59 -18.07 4.60
CA VAL A 383 -5.52 -18.97 5.30
C VAL A 383 -6.45 -18.19 6.22
N CYS A 384 -6.06 -17.91 7.46
CA CYS A 384 -6.99 -17.41 8.49
C CYS A 384 -7.45 -15.98 8.21
N VAL A 385 -6.54 -15.12 7.73
CA VAL A 385 -6.81 -13.74 7.36
C VAL A 385 -7.72 -13.67 6.13
N SER A 386 -7.32 -14.30 5.02
CA SER A 386 -8.12 -14.44 3.79
C SER A 386 -9.52 -15.01 4.05
N THR A 387 -9.63 -16.09 4.83
CA THR A 387 -10.93 -16.71 5.14
C THR A 387 -11.81 -15.74 5.94
N THR A 388 -11.26 -15.09 6.96
CA THR A 388 -12.02 -14.14 7.80
C THR A 388 -12.44 -12.89 7.02
N MET A 389 -11.60 -12.39 6.12
CA MET A 389 -11.92 -11.26 5.23
C MET A 389 -13.05 -11.60 4.26
N ARG A 390 -13.02 -12.80 3.65
CA ARG A 390 -14.09 -13.29 2.77
C ARG A 390 -15.41 -13.49 3.54
N GLU A 391 -15.34 -14.10 4.72
CA GLU A 391 -16.50 -14.24 5.61
C GLU A 391 -17.11 -12.90 6.01
N ALA A 392 -16.30 -11.87 6.22
CA ALA A 392 -16.74 -10.52 6.56
C ALA A 392 -17.35 -9.80 5.34
N ASN A 393 -16.71 -9.87 4.18
CA ASN A 393 -17.18 -9.32 2.91
C ASN A 393 -18.57 -9.86 2.55
N ASP A 394 -18.76 -11.18 2.60
CA ASP A 394 -20.04 -11.84 2.28
C ASP A 394 -21.15 -11.51 3.29
N ARG A 395 -20.79 -10.96 4.45
CA ARG A 395 -21.68 -10.42 5.49
C ARG A 395 -21.89 -8.90 5.38
N GLY A 396 -21.35 -8.25 4.36
CA GLY A 396 -21.47 -6.81 4.13
C GLY A 396 -20.68 -5.95 5.11
N PHE A 397 -19.54 -6.43 5.62
CA PHE A 397 -18.53 -5.58 6.26
C PHE A 397 -17.54 -5.08 5.21
N ASP A 398 -17.28 -3.77 5.17
CA ASP A 398 -16.21 -3.20 4.33
C ASP A 398 -14.86 -3.52 4.97
N CYS A 399 -13.92 -4.06 4.20
CA CYS A 399 -12.69 -4.65 4.75
C CYS A 399 -11.43 -4.04 4.11
N VAL A 400 -10.41 -3.76 4.93
CA VAL A 400 -9.06 -3.46 4.46
C VAL A 400 -8.06 -4.42 5.06
N LEU A 401 -7.24 -5.02 4.20
CA LEU A 401 -6.14 -5.89 4.57
C LEU A 401 -4.84 -5.10 4.62
N LEU A 402 -4.09 -5.20 5.73
CA LEU A 402 -2.77 -4.59 5.82
C LEU A 402 -1.73 -5.44 5.11
N GLU A 403 -1.15 -4.94 4.01
CA GLU A 403 -0.12 -5.67 3.25
C GLU A 403 1.13 -5.91 4.12
N ASP A 404 1.66 -4.86 4.74
CA ASP A 404 2.87 -4.95 5.54
C ASP A 404 2.61 -5.24 7.04
N GLY A 405 1.34 -5.48 7.38
CA GLY A 405 0.84 -5.94 8.69
C GLY A 405 0.33 -7.39 8.69
N SER A 406 0.53 -8.13 7.61
CA SER A 406 0.14 -9.55 7.49
C SER A 406 1.26 -10.38 6.89
N ALA A 407 1.32 -11.68 7.17
CA ALA A 407 2.33 -12.59 6.60
C ALA A 407 1.76 -13.99 6.32
N ALA A 408 2.35 -14.69 5.36
CA ALA A 408 2.15 -16.13 5.15
C ALA A 408 3.49 -16.85 5.20
N ALA A 409 3.47 -18.18 5.36
CA ALA A 409 4.69 -19.00 5.36
C ALA A 409 5.44 -18.93 4.00
N GLU A 410 4.70 -18.74 2.90
CA GLU A 410 5.25 -18.59 1.56
C GLU A 410 4.95 -17.17 1.01
N PRO A 411 5.96 -16.37 0.63
CA PRO A 411 5.76 -15.01 0.11
C PRO A 411 4.83 -14.95 -1.10
N ALA A 412 4.83 -15.99 -1.96
CA ALA A 412 3.95 -16.06 -3.13
C ALA A 412 2.46 -16.21 -2.75
N LEU A 413 2.14 -16.88 -1.63
CA LEU A 413 0.78 -17.03 -1.14
C LEU A 413 0.27 -15.73 -0.50
N HIS A 414 1.15 -15.02 0.21
CA HIS A 414 0.88 -13.67 0.71
C HIS A 414 0.54 -12.72 -0.46
N THR A 415 1.45 -12.53 -1.41
CA THR A 415 1.24 -11.62 -2.56
C THR A 415 0.04 -12.02 -3.40
N GLY A 416 -0.12 -13.31 -3.72
CA GLY A 416 -1.28 -13.81 -4.47
C GLY A 416 -2.62 -13.54 -3.77
N THR A 417 -2.64 -13.54 -2.43
CA THR A 417 -3.81 -13.17 -1.65
C THR A 417 -4.11 -11.67 -1.76
N LEU A 418 -3.08 -10.80 -1.62
CA LEU A 418 -3.24 -9.34 -1.78
C LEU A 418 -3.77 -8.98 -3.18
N GLU A 419 -3.25 -9.61 -4.23
CA GLU A 419 -3.80 -9.42 -5.58
C GLU A 419 -5.26 -9.89 -5.66
N SER A 420 -5.61 -11.04 -5.06
CA SER A 420 -6.99 -11.56 -5.08
C SER A 420 -8.03 -10.65 -4.42
N VAL A 421 -7.62 -9.81 -3.45
CA VAL A 421 -8.49 -8.79 -2.83
C VAL A 421 -8.77 -7.64 -3.82
N LYS A 422 -7.74 -7.21 -4.56
CA LYS A 422 -7.80 -6.05 -5.46
C LYS A 422 -8.54 -6.30 -6.79
N MET A 423 -8.81 -7.56 -7.13
CA MET A 423 -9.53 -7.92 -8.37
C MET A 423 -10.94 -7.33 -8.43
N GLU A 424 -11.47 -7.19 -9.66
CA GLU A 424 -12.84 -6.71 -9.98
C GLU A 424 -13.24 -5.37 -9.32
N GLY A 425 -12.25 -4.55 -8.94
CA GLY A 425 -12.48 -3.25 -8.28
C GLY A 425 -12.49 -3.31 -6.74
N GLY A 426 -12.05 -4.43 -6.16
CA GLY A 426 -11.98 -4.63 -4.72
C GLY A 426 -12.96 -5.69 -4.22
N ILE A 427 -12.95 -6.87 -4.86
CA ILE A 427 -13.96 -7.93 -4.70
C ILE A 427 -14.08 -8.50 -3.26
N PHE A 428 -13.08 -8.32 -2.41
CA PHE A 428 -13.13 -8.64 -0.97
C PHE A 428 -12.87 -7.43 -0.07
N GLY A 429 -12.89 -6.21 -0.63
CA GLY A 429 -12.46 -4.97 0.03
C GLY A 429 -11.20 -4.38 -0.61
N SER A 430 -10.33 -3.79 0.20
CA SER A 430 -9.11 -3.12 -0.25
C SER A 430 -7.84 -3.61 0.47
N VAL A 431 -6.68 -3.17 -0.02
CA VAL A 431 -5.36 -3.39 0.58
C VAL A 431 -4.75 -2.02 0.88
N ALA A 432 -4.21 -1.85 2.10
CA ALA A 432 -3.52 -0.63 2.52
C ALA A 432 -2.25 -0.96 3.31
N LYS A 433 -1.41 0.05 3.52
CA LYS A 433 -0.27 -0.06 4.43
C LYS A 433 -0.66 0.22 5.87
N LEU A 434 0.08 -0.37 6.79
CA LEU A 434 -0.01 -0.12 8.23
C LEU A 434 0.28 1.36 8.58
N GLU A 435 1.21 2.02 7.88
CA GLU A 435 1.52 3.45 8.08
C GLU A 435 0.32 4.36 7.74
N ASP A 436 -0.36 4.13 6.63
CA ASP A 436 -1.50 4.93 6.19
C ASP A 436 -2.71 4.80 7.14
N VAL A 437 -2.94 3.61 7.71
CA VAL A 437 -4.00 3.39 8.68
C VAL A 437 -3.67 4.01 10.05
N ILE A 438 -2.42 3.95 10.53
CA ILE A 438 -2.00 4.66 11.74
C ILE A 438 -2.20 6.17 11.56
N HIS A 439 -1.75 6.74 10.44
CA HIS A 439 -1.98 8.15 10.13
C HIS A 439 -3.47 8.51 10.09
N ALA A 440 -4.36 7.63 9.59
CA ALA A 440 -5.80 7.87 9.61
C ALA A 440 -6.38 7.91 11.03
N VAL A 441 -5.94 7.02 11.92
CA VAL A 441 -6.36 7.00 13.34
C VAL A 441 -5.90 8.26 14.07
N ASP A 442 -4.63 8.64 13.96
CA ASP A 442 -4.10 9.81 14.65
C ASP A 442 -4.69 11.13 14.10
N ASN A 443 -4.97 11.22 12.79
CA ASN A 443 -5.72 12.35 12.23
C ASN A 443 -7.15 12.45 12.80
N PHE A 444 -7.87 11.33 12.94
CA PHE A 444 -9.19 11.32 13.58
C PHE A 444 -9.13 11.80 15.04
N LYS A 445 -8.15 11.28 15.80
CA LYS A 445 -7.89 11.63 17.20
C LYS A 445 -7.56 13.11 17.38
N ALA A 446 -6.64 13.66 16.58
CA ALA A 446 -6.27 15.07 16.60
C ALA A 446 -7.45 16.00 16.26
N VAL A 447 -8.24 15.67 15.23
CA VAL A 447 -9.45 16.42 14.86
C VAL A 447 -10.51 16.37 15.96
N THR A 448 -10.62 15.25 16.68
CA THR A 448 -11.57 15.08 17.79
C THR A 448 -11.13 15.87 19.02
N MET A 449 -9.86 15.79 19.42
CA MET A 449 -9.31 16.61 20.51
C MET A 449 -9.45 18.11 20.24
N LYS A 450 -9.16 18.57 19.01
CA LYS A 450 -9.33 19.99 18.63
C LYS A 450 -10.79 20.47 18.68
N LYS A 451 -11.77 19.57 18.55
CA LYS A 451 -13.20 19.88 18.73
C LYS A 451 -13.64 19.92 20.20
N LEU A 452 -13.05 19.09 21.05
CA LEU A 452 -13.41 18.97 22.46
C LEU A 452 -12.70 20.00 23.35
N ALA A 453 -11.51 20.48 22.97
CA ALA A 453 -10.75 21.44 23.77
C ALA A 453 -11.56 22.70 24.21
N PRO A 454 -12.39 23.35 23.36
CA PRO A 454 -13.21 24.49 23.79
C PRO A 454 -14.34 24.15 24.78
N GLN A 455 -14.63 22.87 24.99
CA GLN A 455 -15.65 22.35 25.92
C GLN A 455 -15.05 21.87 27.25
N LEU A 456 -13.72 21.98 27.41
CA LEU A 456 -12.97 21.60 28.62
C LEU A 456 -12.32 22.81 29.31
N THR A 457 -12.53 24.02 28.77
CA THR A 457 -11.93 25.29 29.25
C THR A 457 -13.00 26.31 29.67
N GLY A 458 -14.18 25.84 30.07
CA GLY A 458 -15.33 26.62 30.54
C GLY A 458 -16.28 25.75 31.36
#